data_AF-A0A3C1PPU0-F1
#
_entry.id   AF-A0A3C1PPU0-F1
#
_cell.length_a   1.000
_cell.length_b   1.000
_cell.length_c   1.000
_cell.angle_alpha   90.00
_cell.angle_beta   90.00
_cell.angle_gamma   90.00
#
_symmetry.space_group_name_H-M   'P 1'
#
loop_
_entity.id
_entity.type
_entity.pdbx_description
1 polymer ?
#
loop_
_entity_poly.entity_id
_entity_poly.type
_entity_poly.pdbx_seq_one_letter_code
_entity_poly.pdbx_strand_id
1 'polypeptide(L)'
;RDGMFAVASKMYGITFKQRTDIPVYHPEVEVFEVSEADGSHTGLLFLDYHPRAGKRSGAWCGRLRSAGFEDGKRVAPLVTIVTNFTRPTGATPALLSWDETSTLFHEFGH
;
A
#
# COMPACT_ATOMS: atom_id res chain seq x y z
N ARG A 1 -3.77 -6.45 -6.32
CA ARG A 1 -3.72 -6.26 -4.86
C ARG A 1 -3.90 -7.57 -4.11
N ASP A 2 -5.04 -8.26 -4.25
CA ASP A 2 -5.37 -9.39 -3.37
C ASP A 2 -4.36 -10.54 -3.42
N GLY A 3 -3.75 -10.82 -4.57
CA GLY A 3 -2.67 -11.80 -4.68
C GLY A 3 -1.42 -11.43 -3.87
N MET A 4 -1.03 -10.15 -3.89
CA MET A 4 0.11 -9.62 -3.11
C MET A 4 -0.14 -9.75 -1.61
N PHE A 5 -1.35 -9.39 -1.15
CA PHE A 5 -1.74 -9.57 0.25
C PHE A 5 -1.81 -11.05 0.65
N ALA A 6 -2.38 -11.92 -0.18
CA ALA A 6 -2.45 -13.34 0.10
C ALA A 6 -1.06 -13.98 0.27
N VAL A 7 -0.11 -13.61 -0.60
CA VAL A 7 1.29 -14.06 -0.47
C VAL A 7 1.90 -13.56 0.84
N ALA A 8 1.75 -12.28 1.16
CA ALA A 8 2.29 -11.68 2.38
C ALA A 8 1.70 -12.31 3.65
N SER A 9 0.38 -12.51 3.68
CA SER A 9 -0.31 -13.18 4.78
C SER A 9 0.16 -14.63 4.95
N LYS A 10 0.39 -15.36 3.86
CA LYS A 10 0.88 -16.73 3.92
C LYS A 10 2.34 -16.83 4.40
N MET A 11 3.18 -15.89 3.99
CA MET A 11 4.62 -15.88 4.30
C MET A 11 4.91 -15.36 5.71
N TYR A 12 4.18 -14.33 6.16
CA TYR A 12 4.49 -13.58 7.38
C TYR A 12 3.38 -13.61 8.44
N GLY A 13 2.20 -14.16 8.13
CA GLY A 13 1.08 -14.21 9.08
C GLY A 13 0.35 -12.87 9.29
N ILE A 14 0.75 -11.81 8.59
CA ILE A 14 0.13 -10.49 8.70
C ILE A 14 -1.23 -10.43 8.00
N THR A 15 -2.11 -9.56 8.48
CA THR A 15 -3.46 -9.34 7.95
C THR A 15 -3.62 -7.90 7.48
N PHE A 16 -4.53 -7.69 6.52
CA PHE A 16 -4.80 -6.39 5.92
C PHE A 16 -6.28 -6.05 6.05
N LYS A 17 -6.60 -4.92 6.67
CA LYS A 17 -7.97 -4.41 6.80
C LYS A 17 -8.08 -3.05 6.16
N GLN A 18 -8.95 -2.90 5.16
CA GLN A 18 -9.17 -1.60 4.54
C GLN A 18 -9.76 -0.61 5.55
N ARG A 19 -9.25 0.61 5.55
CA ARG A 19 -9.69 1.72 6.41
C ARG A 19 -10.14 2.88 5.53
N THR A 20 -11.39 3.28 5.70
CA THR A 20 -12.00 4.41 4.97
C THR A 20 -12.17 5.64 5.84
N ASP A 21 -11.85 5.53 7.14
CA ASP A 21 -11.93 6.60 8.13
C ASP A 21 -10.63 7.41 8.26
N ILE A 22 -9.55 6.96 7.60
CA ILE A 22 -8.25 7.63 7.63
C ILE A 22 -8.19 8.72 6.55
N PRO A 23 -7.77 9.95 6.88
CA PRO A 23 -7.57 10.99 5.88
C PRO A 23 -6.53 10.60 4.84
N VAL A 24 -6.82 10.87 3.58
CA VAL A 24 -5.94 10.61 2.44
C VAL A 24 -5.56 11.89 1.72
N TYR A 25 -4.35 11.93 1.17
CA TYR A 25 -3.86 13.07 0.39
C TYR A 25 -4.43 13.12 -1.03
N HIS A 26 -5.08 12.04 -1.49
CA HIS A 26 -5.79 11.99 -2.76
C HIS A 26 -6.95 10.98 -2.67
N PRO A 27 -8.14 11.25 -3.28
CA PRO A 27 -9.34 10.40 -3.12
C PRO A 27 -9.21 8.95 -3.59
N GLU A 28 -8.22 8.67 -4.44
CA GLU A 28 -7.97 7.32 -4.97
C GLU A 28 -6.93 6.53 -4.18
N VAL A 29 -6.41 7.09 -3.11
CA VAL A 29 -5.50 6.39 -2.22
C VAL A 29 -6.32 5.48 -1.34
N GLU A 30 -5.98 4.19 -1.34
CA GLU A 30 -6.58 3.23 -0.43
C GLU A 30 -5.68 3.04 0.78
N VAL A 31 -6.27 2.98 1.97
CA VAL A 31 -5.52 2.76 3.22
C VAL A 31 -5.86 1.39 3.78
N PHE A 32 -4.84 0.66 4.19
CA PHE A 32 -4.95 -0.63 4.86
C PHE A 32 -4.24 -0.58 6.19
N GLU A 33 -4.93 -0.99 7.24
CA GLU A 33 -4.30 -1.36 8.50
C GLU A 33 -3.66 -2.74 8.35
N VAL A 34 -2.38 -2.81 8.70
CA VAL A 34 -1.61 -4.05 8.74
C VAL A 34 -1.49 -4.49 10.19
N SER A 35 -1.81 -5.74 10.47
CA SER A 35 -1.74 -6.31 11.83
C SER A 35 -1.07 -7.68 11.83
N GLU A 36 -0.39 -8.01 12.91
CA GLU A 36 0.12 -9.35 13.19
C GLU A 36 -1.03 -10.37 13.32
N ALA A 37 -0.68 -11.66 13.33
CA ALA A 37 -1.66 -12.75 13.49
C ALA A 37 -2.45 -12.68 14.81
N ASP A 38 -1.86 -12.09 15.86
CA ASP A 38 -2.50 -11.88 17.16
C ASP A 38 -3.36 -10.60 17.22
N GLY A 39 -3.45 -9.86 16.12
CA GLY A 39 -4.18 -8.59 16.02
C GLY A 39 -3.38 -7.35 16.44
N SER A 40 -2.11 -7.51 16.82
CA SER A 40 -1.24 -6.38 17.15
C SER A 40 -1.03 -5.47 15.95
N HIS A 41 -1.22 -4.16 16.15
CA HIS A 41 -1.09 -3.17 15.07
C HIS A 41 0.35 -3.07 14.57
N THR A 42 0.59 -3.37 13.28
CA THR A 42 1.92 -3.31 12.65
C THR A 42 2.16 -1.94 12.00
N GLY A 43 1.18 -1.39 11.29
CA GLY A 43 1.28 -0.07 10.65
C GLY A 43 0.13 0.23 9.71
N LEU A 44 0.23 1.35 8.99
CA LEU A 44 -0.70 1.68 7.90
C LEU A 44 0.02 1.65 6.55
N LEU A 45 -0.64 1.06 5.56
CA LEU A 45 -0.20 0.98 4.18
C LEU A 45 -1.16 1.79 3.30
N PHE A 46 -0.60 2.76 2.58
CA PHE A 46 -1.31 3.60 1.62
C PHE A 46 -0.95 3.14 0.20
N LEU A 47 -1.95 2.86 -0.63
CA LEU A 47 -1.78 2.38 -2.00
C LEU A 47 -2.27 3.45 -2.98
N ASP A 48 -1.37 3.97 -3.82
CA ASP A 48 -1.66 5.04 -4.79
C ASP A 48 -1.27 4.59 -6.21
N TYR A 49 -2.21 3.96 -6.90
CA TYR A 49 -1.91 3.21 -8.12
C TYR A 49 -1.78 4.03 -9.39
N HIS A 50 -2.62 5.05 -9.54
CA HIS A 50 -2.92 5.62 -10.85
C HIS A 50 -2.12 6.89 -11.16
N PRO A 51 -1.80 7.14 -12.45
CA PRO A 51 -1.19 8.39 -12.87
C PRO A 51 -2.19 9.55 -12.74
N ARG A 52 -1.65 10.75 -12.49
CA ARG A 52 -2.38 12.02 -12.48
C ARG A 52 -1.42 13.19 -12.67
N ALA A 53 -1.95 14.34 -13.09
CA ALA A 53 -1.17 15.57 -13.17
C ALA A 53 -0.53 15.90 -11.81
N GLY A 54 0.75 16.28 -11.82
CA GLY A 54 1.52 16.59 -10.62
C GLY A 54 2.08 15.38 -9.86
N LYS A 55 1.68 14.14 -10.20
CA LYS A 55 2.30 12.92 -9.67
C LYS A 55 3.50 12.54 -10.54
N ARG A 56 4.66 12.33 -9.91
CA ARG A 56 5.87 11.87 -10.60
C ARG A 56 5.66 10.47 -11.20
N SER A 57 6.20 10.24 -12.39
CA SER A 57 6.20 8.93 -13.05
C SER A 57 7.11 7.90 -12.35
N GLY A 58 6.83 6.62 -12.56
CA GLY A 58 7.58 5.49 -11.99
C GLY A 58 6.79 4.76 -10.90
N ALA A 59 7.50 3.95 -10.12
CA ALA A 59 6.99 3.26 -8.95
C ALA A 59 7.99 3.39 -7.80
N TRP A 60 7.50 3.49 -6.56
CA TRP A 60 8.34 3.56 -5.37
C TRP A 60 7.57 3.22 -4.08
N CYS A 61 8.28 2.67 -3.10
CA CYS A 61 7.89 2.65 -1.70
C CYS A 61 8.41 3.89 -0.96
N GLY A 62 7.53 4.54 -0.20
CA GLY A 62 7.81 5.75 0.59
C GLY A 62 7.27 5.63 2.01
N ARG A 63 7.57 6.64 2.85
CA ARG A 63 7.10 6.70 4.24
C ARG A 63 6.59 8.11 4.54
N LEU A 64 5.34 8.21 4.98
CA LEU A 64 4.79 9.45 5.54
C LEU A 64 5.27 9.65 6.98
N ARG A 65 5.47 8.55 7.70
CA ARG A 65 6.05 8.51 9.04
C ARG A 65 6.89 7.25 9.20
N SER A 66 8.11 7.39 9.69
CA SER A 66 8.99 6.27 10.02
C SER A 66 8.51 5.54 11.29
N ALA A 67 8.83 4.26 11.39
CA ALA A 67 8.69 3.53 12.65
C ALA A 67 9.68 4.08 13.68
N GLY A 68 9.31 4.07 14.96
CA GLY A 68 10.18 4.57 16.01
C GLY A 68 9.60 4.38 17.40
N PHE A 69 10.15 5.12 18.35
CA PHE A 69 9.67 5.20 19.72
C PHE A 69 9.56 6.67 20.14
N GLU A 70 8.42 7.03 20.71
CA GLU A 70 8.16 8.35 21.32
C GLU A 70 7.66 8.11 22.74
N ASP A 71 8.29 8.76 23.72
CA ASP A 71 7.99 8.61 25.15
C ASP A 71 7.92 7.14 25.63
N GLY A 72 8.84 6.31 25.12
CA GLY A 72 8.91 4.88 25.42
C GLY A 72 7.80 4.04 24.78
N LYS A 73 6.93 4.62 23.97
CA LYS A 73 5.87 3.92 23.23
C LYS A 73 6.25 3.73 21.78
N ARG A 74 5.98 2.55 21.25
CA ARG A 74 6.19 2.23 19.83
C ARG A 74 5.28 3.09 18.96
N VAL A 75 5.87 3.72 17.95
CA VAL A 75 5.17 4.45 16.88
C VAL A 75 5.23 3.62 15.61
N ALA A 76 4.07 3.20 15.13
CA ALA A 76 3.96 2.40 13.92
C ALA A 76 4.19 3.26 12.65
N PRO A 77 4.82 2.69 11.59
CA PRO A 77 5.07 3.42 10.37
C PRO A 77 3.79 3.68 9.56
N LEU A 78 3.84 4.72 8.74
CA LEU A 78 2.86 5.02 7.70
C LEU A 78 3.58 4.91 6.35
N VAL A 79 3.36 3.82 5.63
CA VAL A 79 4.09 3.44 4.40
C VAL A 79 3.21 3.70 3.18
N THR A 80 3.79 4.21 2.10
CA THR A 80 3.09 4.44 0.82
C THR A 80 3.69 3.58 -0.27
N ILE A 81 2.88 2.86 -1.03
CA ILE A 81 3.29 2.29 -2.31
C ILE A 81 2.64 3.13 -3.39
N VAL A 82 3.49 3.74 -4.21
CA VAL A 82 3.07 4.64 -5.27
C VAL A 82 3.47 4.05 -6.61
N THR A 83 2.53 3.91 -7.52
CA THR A 83 2.75 3.41 -8.89
C THR A 83 2.07 4.34 -9.89
N ASN A 84 2.19 4.06 -11.18
CA ASN A 84 1.52 4.82 -12.25
C ASN A 84 0.83 3.90 -13.26
N PHE A 85 0.07 2.92 -12.76
CA PHE A 85 -0.65 1.94 -13.57
C PHE A 85 -1.90 2.55 -14.18
N THR A 86 -2.18 2.18 -15.43
CA THR A 86 -3.30 2.72 -16.21
C THR A 86 -4.63 2.51 -15.48
N ARG A 87 -5.47 3.55 -15.48
CA ARG A 87 -6.82 3.49 -14.91
C ARG A 87 -7.70 2.50 -15.69
N PRO A 88 -8.75 1.95 -15.05
CA PRO A 88 -9.81 1.30 -15.81
C PRO A 88 -10.42 2.29 -16.83
N THR A 89 -10.85 1.79 -17.97
CA THR A 89 -11.47 2.59 -19.04
C THR A 89 -12.85 2.03 -19.38
N GLY A 90 -13.90 2.79 -19.03
CA GLY A 90 -15.29 2.35 -19.22
C GLY A 90 -15.56 1.03 -18.48
N ALA A 91 -15.88 -0.02 -19.24
CA ALA A 91 -16.11 -1.37 -18.71
C ALA A 91 -14.82 -2.20 -18.53
N THR A 92 -13.68 -1.72 -19.05
CA THR A 92 -12.42 -2.44 -18.97
C THR A 92 -11.76 -2.17 -17.61
N PRO A 93 -11.51 -3.19 -16.77
CA PRO A 93 -10.80 -2.99 -15.51
C PRO A 93 -9.35 -2.56 -15.76
N ALA A 94 -8.68 -2.05 -14.72
CA ALA A 94 -7.24 -1.82 -14.79
C ALA A 94 -6.52 -3.17 -14.92
N LEU A 95 -6.06 -3.49 -16.13
CA LEU A 95 -5.27 -4.68 -16.41
C LEU A 95 -3.80 -4.34 -16.27
N LEU A 96 -3.09 -5.09 -15.44
CA LEU A 96 -1.65 -4.97 -15.29
C LEU A 96 -0.95 -5.93 -16.25
N SER A 97 0.06 -5.44 -16.93
CA SER A 97 1.06 -6.30 -17.57
C SER A 97 1.82 -7.12 -16.53
N TRP A 98 2.56 -8.13 -17.00
CA TRP A 98 3.42 -8.93 -16.14
C TRP A 98 4.51 -8.10 -15.46
N ASP A 99 5.09 -7.15 -16.19
CA ASP A 99 6.11 -6.25 -15.68
C ASP A 99 5.55 -5.33 -14.60
N GLU A 100 4.37 -4.73 -14.83
CA GLU A 100 3.69 -3.91 -13.82
C GLU A 100 3.32 -4.72 -12.56
N THR A 101 2.91 -5.99 -12.74
CA THR A 101 2.67 -6.90 -11.62
C THR A 101 3.96 -7.14 -10.84
N SER A 102 5.06 -7.42 -11.53
CA SER A 102 6.37 -7.61 -10.91
C SER A 102 6.85 -6.34 -10.19
N THR A 103 6.63 -5.16 -10.77
CA THR A 103 6.89 -3.87 -10.13
C THR A 103 6.06 -3.68 -8.86
N LEU A 104 4.77 -4.02 -8.88
CA LEU A 104 3.93 -3.91 -7.69
C LEU A 104 4.47 -4.79 -6.54
N PHE A 105 4.87 -6.02 -6.83
CA PHE A 105 5.48 -6.90 -5.83
C PHE A 105 6.85 -6.39 -5.36
N HIS A 106 7.65 -5.80 -6.25
CA HIS A 106 8.93 -5.16 -5.88
C HIS A 106 8.70 -4.02 -4.89
N GLU A 107 7.81 -3.08 -5.20
CA GLU A 107 7.53 -1.94 -4.33
C GLU A 107 6.90 -2.36 -3.01
N PHE A 108 6.10 -3.44 -3.00
CA PHE A 108 5.54 -4.00 -1.78
C PHE A 108 6.56 -4.74 -0.91
N GLY A 109 7.70 -5.15 -1.49
CA GLY A 109 8.78 -5.79 -0.74
C GLY A 109 9.65 -4.81 0.07
N HIS A 110 9.64 -3.51 -0.27
CA HIS A 110 10.36 -2.44 0.44
C HIS A 110 9.66 -1.98 1.72
#